data_AF-A0A183FUS0-F1
#
_entry.id   AF-A0A183FUS0-F1
#
_cell.length_a   1.000
_cell.length_b   1.000
_cell.length_c   1.000
_cell.angle_alpha   90.00
_cell.angle_beta   90.00
_cell.angle_gamma   90.00
#
_symmetry.space_group_name_H-M   'P 1'
#
loop_
_entity.id
_entity.type
_entity.pdbx_description
1 polymer ?
#
loop_
_entity_poly.entity_id
_entity_poly.type
_entity_poly.pdbx_seq_one_letter_code
_entity_poly.pdbx_strand_id
1 'polypeptide(L)'
;MNITRVYCGLNCDESEETTIVSKKPQWNHHCSAYFTYNLERRRRDWYLWRSGTCINETISFQVSCGTHRDPRVFYYNNEHLFEYEDAE
;
A
#
# COMPACT_ATOMS: atom_id res chain seq x y z
N MET A 1 -12.84 13.41 -20.84
CA MET A 1 -11.38 13.19 -20.94
C MET A 1 -11.05 11.91 -20.21
N ASN A 2 -10.37 10.97 -20.85
CA ASN A 2 -9.99 9.70 -20.22
C ASN A 2 -8.77 9.95 -19.32
N ILE A 3 -8.88 9.65 -18.02
CA ILE A 3 -7.78 9.82 -17.07
C ILE A 3 -7.02 8.50 -16.99
N THR A 4 -5.81 8.46 -17.56
CA THR A 4 -4.94 7.29 -17.47
C THR A 4 -4.37 7.14 -16.06
N ARG A 5 -4.54 5.96 -15.48
CA ARG A 5 -3.95 5.56 -14.19
C ARG A 5 -3.00 4.40 -14.39
N VAL A 6 -1.79 4.51 -13.84
CA VAL A 6 -0.80 3.44 -13.76
C VAL A 6 -0.80 2.89 -12.35
N TYR A 7 -0.78 1.56 -12.21
CA TYR A 7 -0.91 0.85 -10.94
C TYR A 7 0.38 0.11 -10.61
N CYS A 8 0.83 0.26 -9.36
CA CYS A 8 1.94 -0.48 -8.79
C CYS A 8 1.38 -1.39 -7.69
N GLY A 9 1.59 -2.70 -7.80
CA GLY A 9 1.26 -3.64 -6.73
C GLY A 9 2.13 -3.38 -5.51
N LEU A 10 1.55 -3.48 -4.32
CA LEU A 10 2.26 -3.25 -3.06
C LEU A 10 2.65 -4.55 -2.37
N ASN A 11 2.17 -5.71 -2.86
CA ASN A 11 2.42 -7.01 -2.26
C ASN A 11 2.01 -7.02 -0.78
N CYS A 12 0.92 -6.33 -0.49
CA CYS A 12 0.28 -6.30 0.81
C CYS A 12 -0.94 -7.20 0.78
N ASP A 13 -0.73 -8.38 0.19
CA ASP A 13 -1.69 -9.47 0.21
C ASP A 13 -2.08 -9.73 1.67
N GLU A 14 -3.37 -9.94 1.92
CA GLU A 14 -3.95 -10.19 3.26
C GLU A 14 -3.98 -8.99 4.22
N SER A 15 -3.34 -7.87 3.87
CA SER A 15 -3.46 -6.63 4.64
C SER A 15 -4.88 -6.06 4.55
N GLU A 16 -5.49 -5.81 5.71
CA GLU A 16 -6.82 -5.21 5.79
C GLU A 16 -6.77 -3.70 5.56
N GLU A 17 -5.71 -3.03 6.03
CA GLU A 17 -5.49 -1.59 5.89
C GLU A 17 -4.08 -1.30 5.35
N THR A 18 -4.00 -0.38 4.38
CA THR A 18 -2.71 0.12 3.85
C THR A 18 -2.70 1.64 3.90
N THR A 19 -1.56 2.21 4.27
CA THR A 19 -1.39 3.67 4.42
C THR A 19 -0.10 4.16 3.78
N ILE A 20 -0.15 5.35 3.19
CA ILE A 20 1.05 6.06 2.71
C ILE A 20 1.61 6.83 3.90
N VAL A 21 2.75 6.38 4.42
CA VAL A 21 3.45 6.97 5.58
C VAL A 21 4.15 8.26 5.18
N SER A 22 4.86 8.24 4.05
CA SER A 22 5.60 9.41 3.58
C SER A 22 5.81 9.41 2.06
N LYS A 23 6.07 10.60 1.52
CA LYS A 23 6.41 10.84 0.11
C LYS A 23 7.75 11.57 0.05
N LYS A 24 8.68 11.12 -0.79
CA LYS A 24 9.97 11.79 -1.04
C LYS A 24 10.20 12.01 -2.53
N PRO A 25 10.50 13.24 -2.99
CA PRO A 25 10.53 14.48 -2.20
C PRO A 25 9.14 14.86 -1.68
N GLN A 26 9.10 15.42 -0.47
CA GLN A 26 7.84 15.78 0.18
C GLN A 26 7.15 16.93 -0.57
N TRP A 27 7.96 17.89 -1.02
CA TRP A 27 7.50 19.01 -1.83
C TRP A 27 7.61 18.69 -3.33
N ASN A 28 6.57 18.05 -3.86
CA ASN A 28 6.39 17.84 -5.30
C ASN A 28 4.95 18.21 -5.65
N HIS A 29 4.78 19.28 -6.44
CA HIS A 29 3.47 19.82 -6.82
C HIS A 29 2.78 19.01 -7.93
N HIS A 30 3.53 18.21 -8.69
CA HIS A 30 2.99 17.34 -9.73
C HIS A 30 2.29 16.12 -9.15
N CYS A 31 2.63 15.72 -7.92
CA CYS A 31 2.04 14.60 -7.21
C CYS A 31 1.33 15.04 -5.92
N SER A 32 0.02 15.23 -6.02
CA SER A 32 -0.92 15.46 -4.93
C SER A 32 -1.74 14.21 -4.58
N ALA A 33 -1.83 13.89 -3.28
CA ALA A 33 -2.58 12.75 -2.77
C ALA A 33 -4.06 12.86 -3.14
N TYR A 34 -4.74 11.73 -3.36
CA TYR A 34 -6.14 11.62 -3.80
C TYR A 34 -6.44 12.14 -5.21
N PHE A 35 -5.69 13.10 -5.73
CA PHE A 35 -5.88 13.67 -7.07
C PHE A 35 -5.06 12.95 -8.13
N THR A 36 -3.78 12.76 -7.85
CA THR A 36 -2.80 12.24 -8.83
C THR A 36 -2.13 10.96 -8.38
N TYR A 37 -2.23 10.62 -7.09
CA TYR A 37 -1.91 9.29 -6.60
C TYR A 37 -2.77 8.94 -5.40
N ASN A 38 -3.08 7.66 -5.21
CA ASN A 38 -3.64 7.15 -3.97
C ASN A 38 -3.51 5.62 -3.92
N LEU A 39 -3.95 5.04 -2.81
CA LEU A 39 -4.15 3.60 -2.66
C LEU A 39 -5.53 3.19 -3.19
N GLU A 40 -5.59 2.04 -3.82
CA GLU A 40 -6.83 1.40 -4.26
C GLU A 40 -6.73 -0.10 -3.98
N ARG A 41 -7.68 -0.63 -3.21
CA ARG A 41 -7.78 -2.06 -2.96
C ARG A 41 -8.36 -2.75 -4.19
N ARG A 42 -7.69 -3.77 -4.71
CA ARG A 42 -8.19 -4.59 -5.83
C ARG A 42 -8.04 -6.06 -5.48
N ARG A 43 -9.18 -6.74 -5.36
CA ARG A 43 -9.26 -8.15 -4.96
C ARG A 43 -8.55 -8.38 -3.61
N ARG A 44 -7.36 -8.96 -3.63
CA ARG A 44 -6.59 -9.38 -2.46
C ARG A 44 -5.41 -8.47 -2.11
N ASP A 45 -5.00 -7.61 -3.04
CA ASP A 45 -3.84 -6.72 -2.85
C ASP A 45 -4.25 -5.25 -2.90
N TRP A 46 -3.34 -4.42 -2.41
CA TRP A 46 -3.37 -2.98 -2.49
C TRP A 46 -2.48 -2.48 -3.62
N TYR A 47 -2.98 -1.48 -4.32
CA TYR A 47 -2.24 -0.86 -5.41
C TYR A 47 -2.07 0.62 -5.13
N LEU A 48 -0.84 1.11 -5.30
CA LEU A 48 -0.58 2.53 -5.44
C LEU A 48 -0.81 2.91 -6.90
N TRP A 49 -1.79 3.77 -7.16
CA TRP A 49 -2.00 4.31 -8.50
C TRP A 49 -1.43 5.72 -8.63
N ARG A 50 -0.98 6.06 -9.84
CA ARG A 50 -0.54 7.40 -10.24
C ARG A 50 -1.23 7.82 -11.55
N SER A 51 -1.48 9.11 -11.74
CA SER A 51 -2.11 9.65 -12.96
C SER A 51 -1.46 10.95 -13.42
N GLY A 52 -1.68 11.30 -14.69
CA GLY A 52 -1.21 12.57 -15.27
C GLY A 52 0.31 12.73 -15.23
N THR A 53 0.78 13.95 -15.00
CA THR A 53 2.22 14.27 -14.89
C THR A 53 2.90 13.50 -13.77
N CYS A 54 2.14 13.14 -12.72
CA CYS A 54 2.67 12.37 -11.62
C CYS A 54 3.25 11.03 -12.06
N ILE A 55 2.81 10.41 -13.16
CA ILE A 55 3.35 9.11 -13.62
C ILE A 55 4.87 9.17 -13.88
N ASN A 56 5.36 10.28 -14.42
CA ASN A 56 6.76 10.43 -14.85
C ASN A 56 7.68 11.02 -13.77
N GLU A 57 7.13 11.42 -12.62
CA GLU A 57 7.90 12.01 -11.54
C GLU A 57 8.71 10.94 -10.79
N THR A 58 9.96 11.27 -10.45
CA THR A 58 10.80 10.39 -9.62
C THR A 58 10.47 10.62 -8.14
N ILE A 59 9.58 9.78 -7.60
CA ILE A 59 9.09 9.88 -6.22
C ILE A 59 9.14 8.51 -5.56
N SER A 60 9.61 8.48 -4.32
CA SER A 60 9.52 7.33 -3.43
C SER A 60 8.34 7.49 -2.47
N PHE A 61 7.54 6.44 -2.35
CA PHE A 61 6.48 6.34 -1.37
C PHE A 61 6.89 5.33 -0.30
N GLN A 62 6.79 5.73 0.95
CA GLN A 62 6.86 4.78 2.06
C GLN A 62 5.44 4.36 2.39
N VAL A 63 5.18 3.07 2.30
CA VAL A 63 3.86 2.48 2.52
C VAL A 63 3.95 1.54 3.72
N SER A 64 2.93 1.57 4.56
CA SER A 64 2.75 0.64 5.68
C SER A 64 1.52 -0.22 5.43
N CYS A 65 1.69 -1.53 5.58
CA CYS A 65 0.64 -2.52 5.42
C CYS A 65 0.36 -3.12 6.79
N GLY A 66 -0.88 -2.98 7.23
CA GLY A 66 -1.35 -3.38 8.54
C GLY A 66 -2.52 -4.35 8.45
N THR A 67 -2.70 -5.09 9.53
CA THR A 67 -3.88 -5.89 9.83
C THR A 67 -4.71 -5.14 10.88
N HIS A 68 -5.97 -5.53 11.13
CA HIS A 68 -6.94 -4.80 11.97
C HIS A 68 -6.36 -4.08 13.20
N ARG A 69 -7.04 -3.01 13.61
CA ARG A 69 -6.71 -2.16 14.77
C ARG A 69 -6.54 -2.88 16.11
N ASP A 70 -6.92 -4.16 16.22
CA ASP A 70 -6.63 -4.98 17.38
C ASP A 70 -5.62 -6.10 17.04
N PRO A 71 -4.33 -5.89 17.37
CA PRO A 71 -3.29 -6.90 17.21
C PRO A 71 -3.65 -8.23 17.88
N ARG A 72 -4.44 -8.21 18.97
CA ARG A 72 -4.82 -9.43 19.71
C ARG A 72 -5.70 -10.34 18.87
N VAL A 73 -6.67 -9.76 18.14
CA VAL A 73 -7.57 -10.53 17.26
C VAL A 73 -6.80 -11.09 16.07
N PHE A 74 -5.87 -10.30 15.51
CA PHE A 74 -5.01 -10.76 14.43
C PHE A 74 -4.16 -11.96 14.86
N TYR A 75 -3.46 -11.87 15.99
CA TYR A 75 -2.62 -12.96 16.48
C TYR A 75 -3.45 -14.19 16.90
N TYR A 76 -4.62 -13.99 17.51
CA TYR A 76 -5.54 -15.09 17.85
C TYR A 76 -6.05 -15.85 16.61
N ASN A 77 -6.32 -15.15 15.52
CA ASN A 77 -6.80 -15.79 14.28
C ASN A 77 -5.66 -16.38 13.43
N ASN A 78 -4.41 -16.03 13.72
CA ASN A 78 -3.23 -16.41 12.94
C ASN A 78 -2.15 -17.03 13.83
N GLU A 79 -2.54 -17.95 14.73
CA GLU A 79 -1.59 -18.66 15.62
C GLU A 79 -0.50 -19.39 14.83
N HIS A 80 -0.79 -19.83 13.61
CA HIS A 80 0.15 -20.48 12.70
C HIS A 80 1.36 -19.61 12.32
N LEU A 81 1.31 -18.29 12.48
CA LEU A 81 2.46 -17.39 12.25
C LEU A 81 3.54 -17.52 13.33
N PHE A 82 3.24 -18.20 14.45
CA PHE A 82 4.14 -18.42 15.58
C PHE A 82 4.57 -19.88 15.71
N GLU A 83 4.13 -20.75 14.81
CA GLU A 83 4.61 -22.11 14.73
C GLU A 83 6.05 -22.06 14.18
N TYR A 84 7.01 -22.51 14.99
CA TYR A 84 8.40 -22.60 14.57
C TYR A 84 8.51 -23.58 13.40
N GLU A 85 9.19 -23.19 12.32
CA GLU A 85 9.65 -24.10 11.25
C GLU A 85 10.80 -25.01 11.76
N ASP A 86 10.64 -25.60 12.96
CA ASP A 86 11.62 -26.50 13.55
C ASP A 86 11.10 -27.94 13.41
N ALA A 87 11.07 -28.45 12.17
CA ALA A 87 10.90 -29.87 11.89
C ALA A 87 11.47 -30.25 10.52
N GLU A 88 12.78 -30.09 10.34
CA GLU A 88 13.57 -30.98 9.47
C GLU A 88 14.85 -31.43 10.17
#